data_AF-A0A6G0AJ55-F1
#
_entry.id   AF-A0A6G0AJ55-F1
#
_cell.length_a   1.000
_cell.length_b   1.000
_cell.length_c   1.000
_cell.angle_alpha   90.00
_cell.angle_beta   90.00
_cell.angle_gamma   90.00
#
_symmetry.space_group_name_H-M   'P 1'
#
loop_
_entity.id
_entity.type
_entity.pdbx_description
1 polymer ?
#
loop_
_entity_poly.entity_id
_entity_poly.type
_entity_poly.pdbx_seq_one_letter_code
_entity_poly.pdbx_strand_id
1 'polypeptide(L)'
;MLRLIFISFLLIAINVDAQIDSLISYHNNGKIESIVHLRDNVRDGDATFYWENGNIKEALSYVNGRVEGLVRRYNENGVLIEMFTIENGKREGPTSLFDSTGKYLRDNYYEEGILKVDKIVLDTGVKNEKMKSGEVTVLKTQDTQNKKKQDNNDFVPPEVEAEKNYEKDTIFYKSVEVMPEPYGGMEAIYKKIGYPEDAKDNDIEGVVRILAFIDRDGEVLDAKVVEGIGYGCDEAARFAILYHRFKPGLIKGQKVKVQMEIPIEFKLDNKD
;
A
#
# COMPACT_ATOMS: atom_id res chain seq x y z
N MET A 1 15.81 -60.11 36.27
CA MET A 1 16.27 -58.77 35.86
C MET A 1 15.36 -58.29 34.74
N LEU A 2 14.53 -57.28 35.03
CA LEU A 2 13.54 -56.69 34.13
C LEU A 2 14.25 -55.64 33.26
N ARG A 3 14.28 -55.80 31.93
CA ARG A 3 14.80 -54.77 31.01
C ARG A 3 13.64 -53.86 30.59
N LEU A 4 13.61 -52.63 31.10
CA LEU A 4 12.74 -51.57 30.60
C LEU A 4 13.21 -51.14 29.19
N ILE A 5 12.33 -51.21 28.21
CA ILE A 5 12.52 -50.62 26.88
C ILE A 5 12.01 -49.17 26.97
N PHE A 6 12.92 -48.20 26.92
CA PHE A 6 12.56 -46.80 26.74
C PHE A 6 12.21 -46.58 25.26
N ILE A 7 10.92 -46.52 24.95
CA ILE A 7 10.45 -46.05 23.64
C ILE A 7 10.55 -44.52 23.67
N SER A 8 11.64 -44.00 23.13
CA SER A 8 11.81 -42.56 22.88
C SER A 8 10.81 -42.13 21.81
N PHE A 9 9.73 -41.46 22.22
CA PHE A 9 8.81 -40.78 21.31
C PHE A 9 9.56 -39.58 20.69
N LEU A 10 10.05 -39.76 19.47
CA LEU A 10 10.55 -38.66 18.65
C LEU A 10 9.35 -37.81 18.23
N LEU A 11 9.11 -36.71 18.95
CA LEU A 11 8.21 -35.64 18.50
C LEU A 11 8.80 -35.03 17.23
N ILE A 12 8.34 -35.50 16.08
CA ILE A 12 8.55 -34.82 14.81
C ILE A 12 7.67 -33.57 14.87
N ALA A 13 8.27 -32.44 15.20
CA ALA A 13 7.66 -31.14 14.95
C ALA A 13 7.50 -31.02 13.43
N ILE A 14 6.29 -31.27 12.94
CA ILE A 14 5.92 -30.94 11.57
C ILE A 14 5.86 -29.43 11.56
N ASN A 15 6.94 -28.78 11.11
CA ASN A 15 6.88 -27.38 10.72
C ASN A 15 5.94 -27.34 9.51
N VAL A 16 4.69 -26.95 9.74
CA VAL A 16 3.79 -26.54 8.68
C VAL A 16 4.31 -25.19 8.24
N ASP A 17 5.27 -25.16 7.31
CA ASP A 17 5.56 -23.94 6.58
C ASP A 17 4.24 -23.50 5.95
N ALA A 18 3.79 -22.30 6.31
CA ALA A 18 2.57 -21.73 5.76
C ALA A 18 2.80 -21.53 4.26
N GLN A 19 2.38 -22.51 3.46
CA GLN A 19 2.36 -22.38 2.01
C GLN A 19 1.35 -21.28 1.69
N ILE A 20 1.85 -20.11 1.31
CA ILE A 20 1.00 -19.02 0.83
C ILE A 20 0.46 -19.49 -0.52
N ASP A 21 -0.83 -19.83 -0.55
CA ASP A 21 -1.53 -20.18 -1.76
C ASP A 21 -2.00 -18.91 -2.47
N SER A 22 -2.21 -18.98 -3.78
CA SER A 22 -2.61 -17.82 -4.58
C SER A 22 -3.80 -18.16 -5.46
N LEU A 23 -4.88 -17.40 -5.32
CA LEU A 23 -6.01 -17.43 -6.25
C LEU A 23 -5.68 -16.56 -7.47
N ILE A 24 -5.61 -17.17 -8.65
CA ILE A 24 -5.40 -16.50 -9.92
C ILE A 24 -6.69 -16.52 -10.72
N SER A 25 -7.18 -15.34 -11.13
CA SER A 25 -8.29 -15.20 -12.09
C SER A 25 -7.78 -14.68 -13.43
N TYR A 26 -8.53 -14.96 -14.49
CA TYR A 26 -8.20 -14.58 -15.86
C TYR A 26 -9.36 -13.83 -16.50
N HIS A 27 -9.01 -12.81 -17.29
CA HIS A 27 -9.93 -12.13 -18.19
C HIS A 27 -10.43 -13.08 -19.28
N ASN A 28 -11.52 -12.70 -19.96
CA ASN A 28 -12.07 -13.47 -21.09
C ASN A 28 -11.05 -13.66 -22.23
N ASN A 29 -10.06 -12.78 -22.33
CA ASN A 29 -8.97 -12.85 -23.32
C ASN A 29 -7.81 -13.78 -22.90
N GLY A 30 -7.91 -14.45 -21.75
CA GLY A 30 -6.91 -15.37 -21.21
C GLY A 30 -5.74 -14.72 -20.46
N LYS A 31 -5.67 -13.38 -20.37
CA LYS A 31 -4.67 -12.69 -19.54
C LYS A 31 -5.08 -12.68 -18.08
N ILE A 32 -4.11 -12.60 -17.18
CA ILE A 32 -4.34 -12.53 -15.73
C ILE A 32 -5.20 -11.31 -15.41
N GLU A 33 -6.27 -11.53 -14.64
CA GLU A 33 -7.16 -10.50 -14.11
C GLU A 33 -6.81 -10.16 -12.66
N SER A 34 -6.49 -11.17 -11.85
CA SER A 34 -6.07 -10.94 -10.47
C SER A 34 -5.17 -12.05 -9.95
N ILE A 35 -4.33 -11.68 -8.99
CA ILE A 35 -3.56 -12.59 -8.13
C ILE A 35 -3.86 -12.18 -6.69
N VAL A 36 -4.41 -13.09 -5.90
CA VAL A 36 -4.81 -12.85 -4.51
C VAL A 36 -4.18 -13.91 -3.61
N HIS A 37 -3.33 -13.49 -2.67
CA HIS A 37 -2.73 -14.43 -1.71
C HIS A 37 -3.73 -14.88 -0.64
N LEU A 38 -3.61 -16.15 -0.28
CA LEU A 38 -4.45 -16.84 0.69
C LEU A 38 -3.58 -17.41 1.82
N ARG A 39 -4.12 -17.35 3.05
CA ARG A 39 -3.66 -18.12 4.19
C ARG A 39 -4.84 -18.90 4.74
N ASP A 40 -4.69 -20.22 4.90
CA ASP A 40 -5.75 -21.10 5.40
C ASP A 40 -7.09 -20.97 4.65
N ASN A 41 -7.03 -20.84 3.31
CA ASN A 41 -8.17 -20.58 2.42
C ASN A 41 -8.90 -19.24 2.62
N VAL A 42 -8.33 -18.31 3.38
CA VAL A 42 -8.83 -16.95 3.58
C VAL A 42 -7.89 -15.97 2.87
N ARG A 43 -8.42 -14.90 2.26
CA ARG A 43 -7.58 -13.86 1.65
C ARG A 43 -6.75 -13.18 2.74
N ASP A 44 -5.44 -13.29 2.63
CA ASP A 44 -4.48 -12.81 3.63
C ASP A 44 -3.14 -12.61 2.93
N GLY A 45 -2.67 -11.37 2.90
CA GLY A 45 -1.53 -10.93 2.11
C GLY A 45 -1.91 -10.09 0.89
N ASP A 46 -0.96 -9.91 -0.01
CA ASP A 46 -1.08 -8.95 -1.12
C ASP A 46 -2.07 -9.44 -2.18
N ALA A 47 -2.72 -8.49 -2.84
CA ALA A 47 -3.56 -8.72 -3.99
C ALA A 47 -3.30 -7.67 -5.08
N THR A 48 -3.16 -8.17 -6.31
CA THR A 48 -2.95 -7.34 -7.50
C THR A 48 -4.03 -7.64 -8.51
N PHE A 49 -4.67 -6.61 -9.02
CA PHE A 49 -5.66 -6.66 -10.09
C PHE A 49 -5.10 -6.00 -11.33
N TYR A 50 -5.44 -6.52 -12.50
CA TYR A 50 -4.89 -6.10 -13.78
C TYR A 50 -5.99 -5.64 -14.73
N TRP A 51 -5.68 -4.63 -15.53
CA TRP A 51 -6.45 -4.28 -16.72
C TRP A 51 -6.29 -5.37 -17.79
N GLU A 52 -7.20 -5.45 -18.76
CA GLU A 52 -7.12 -6.42 -19.87
C GLU A 52 -5.84 -6.27 -20.71
N ASN A 53 -5.20 -5.09 -20.70
CA ASN A 53 -3.94 -4.89 -21.39
C ASN A 53 -2.74 -5.53 -20.65
N GLY A 54 -2.90 -5.93 -19.39
CA GLY A 54 -1.88 -6.52 -18.53
C GLY A 54 -1.22 -5.53 -17.56
N ASN A 55 -1.54 -4.24 -17.64
CA ASN A 55 -1.07 -3.26 -16.67
C ASN A 55 -1.81 -3.41 -15.34
N ILE A 56 -1.14 -3.08 -14.24
CA ILE A 56 -1.77 -3.08 -12.91
C ILE A 56 -2.93 -2.09 -12.93
N LYS A 57 -4.06 -2.50 -12.36
CA LYS A 57 -5.25 -1.71 -12.12
C LYS A 57 -5.32 -1.27 -10.67
N GLU A 58 -5.11 -2.22 -9.76
CA GLU A 58 -5.20 -1.98 -8.32
C GLU A 58 -4.23 -2.91 -7.59
N ALA A 59 -3.57 -2.40 -6.56
CA ALA A 59 -2.73 -3.18 -5.65
C ALA A 59 -3.10 -2.84 -4.20
N LEU A 60 -3.36 -3.86 -3.39
CA LEU A 60 -3.79 -3.73 -2.00
C LEU A 60 -3.41 -4.98 -1.20
N SER A 61 -3.64 -4.98 0.11
CA SER A 61 -3.47 -6.18 0.95
C SER A 61 -4.77 -6.56 1.64
N TYR A 62 -4.95 -7.86 1.87
CA TYR A 62 -6.00 -8.42 2.68
C TYR A 62 -5.46 -8.86 4.04
N VAL A 63 -6.24 -8.66 5.09
CA VAL A 63 -6.04 -9.24 6.42
C VAL A 63 -7.35 -9.93 6.82
N ASN A 64 -7.30 -11.25 7.03
CA ASN A 64 -8.48 -12.05 7.40
C ASN A 64 -9.72 -11.82 6.50
N GLY A 65 -9.49 -11.75 5.18
CA GLY A 65 -10.55 -11.58 4.18
C GLY A 65 -11.00 -10.14 3.94
N ARG A 66 -10.45 -9.15 4.67
CA ARG A 66 -10.81 -7.73 4.54
C ARG A 66 -9.64 -6.94 3.98
N VAL A 67 -9.92 -5.94 3.14
CA VAL A 67 -8.88 -5.00 2.68
C VAL A 67 -8.42 -4.19 3.88
N GLU A 68 -7.11 -4.15 4.09
CA GLU A 68 -6.47 -3.41 5.17
C GLU A 68 -5.11 -2.88 4.69
N GLY A 69 -4.75 -1.66 5.10
CA GLY A 69 -3.51 -1.01 4.70
C GLY A 69 -3.62 -0.24 3.38
N LEU A 70 -2.50 -0.11 2.68
CA LEU A 70 -2.34 0.76 1.52
C LEU A 70 -3.03 0.19 0.28
N VAL A 71 -3.86 1.02 -0.36
CA VAL A 71 -4.49 0.76 -1.65
C VAL A 71 -3.91 1.71 -2.69
N ARG A 72 -3.49 1.17 -3.84
CA ARG A 72 -3.02 1.92 -5.00
C ARG A 72 -3.88 1.62 -6.20
N ARG A 73 -4.24 2.64 -6.96
CA ARG A 73 -4.99 2.51 -8.22
C ARG A 73 -4.25 3.17 -9.35
N TYR A 74 -4.25 2.48 -10.47
CA TYR A 74 -3.51 2.83 -11.67
C TYR A 74 -4.47 2.91 -12.85
N ASN A 75 -4.24 3.87 -13.75
CA ASN A 75 -4.97 3.92 -15.01
C ASN A 75 -4.52 2.82 -15.97
N GLU A 76 -5.20 2.67 -17.11
CA GLU A 76 -4.85 1.64 -18.11
C GLU A 76 -3.42 1.77 -18.65
N ASN A 77 -2.79 2.94 -18.58
CA ASN A 77 -1.40 3.13 -18.99
C ASN A 77 -0.39 2.72 -17.90
N GLY A 78 -0.85 2.19 -16.76
CA GLY A 78 -0.02 1.80 -15.63
C GLY A 78 0.45 2.97 -14.75
N VAL A 79 -0.15 4.16 -14.91
CA VAL A 79 0.20 5.35 -14.14
C VAL A 79 -0.64 5.41 -12.87
N LEU A 80 0.00 5.60 -11.71
CA LEU A 80 -0.67 5.78 -10.42
C LEU A 80 -1.55 7.03 -10.44
N ILE A 81 -2.84 6.88 -10.09
CA ILE A 81 -3.84 7.96 -10.11
C ILE A 81 -4.49 8.22 -8.75
N GLU A 82 -4.48 7.22 -7.85
CA GLU A 82 -5.05 7.36 -6.51
C GLU A 82 -4.30 6.42 -5.55
N MET A 83 -4.01 6.91 -4.35
CA MET A 83 -3.40 6.13 -3.26
C MET A 83 -4.04 6.53 -1.93
N PHE A 84 -4.52 5.54 -1.15
CA PHE A 84 -5.19 5.76 0.14
C PHE A 84 -4.98 4.58 1.08
N THR A 85 -5.19 4.77 2.37
CA THR A 85 -5.10 3.69 3.38
C THR A 85 -6.51 3.30 3.82
N ILE A 86 -6.74 2.00 4.03
CA ILE A 86 -7.92 1.46 4.68
C ILE A 86 -7.53 0.91 6.05
N GLU A 87 -8.15 1.43 7.10
CA GLU A 87 -7.99 0.93 8.46
C GLU A 87 -9.34 0.60 9.08
N ASN A 88 -9.46 -0.59 9.68
CA ASN A 88 -10.72 -1.08 10.23
C ASN A 88 -11.89 -1.01 9.22
N GLY A 89 -11.60 -1.23 7.94
CA GLY A 89 -12.55 -1.16 6.84
C GLY A 89 -12.97 0.25 6.41
N LYS A 90 -12.28 1.30 6.86
CA LYS A 90 -12.58 2.71 6.56
C LYS A 90 -11.37 3.42 5.97
N ARG A 91 -11.59 4.44 5.12
CA ARG A 91 -10.48 5.28 4.64
C ARG A 91 -9.90 6.08 5.80
N GLU A 92 -8.59 6.04 5.96
CA GLU A 92 -7.87 6.70 7.04
C GLU A 92 -6.66 7.46 6.49
N GLY A 93 -6.43 8.66 7.02
CA GLY A 93 -5.32 9.52 6.67
C GLY A 93 -5.39 10.12 5.26
N PRO A 94 -4.23 10.44 4.66
CA PRO A 94 -4.17 11.10 3.36
C PRO A 94 -4.64 10.17 2.24
N THR A 95 -5.38 10.74 1.29
CA THR A 95 -5.69 10.16 -0.02
C THR A 95 -5.03 11.04 -1.06
N SER A 96 -3.92 10.55 -1.63
CA SER A 96 -3.19 11.27 -2.68
C SER A 96 -3.81 11.00 -4.04
N LEU A 97 -4.10 12.08 -4.76
CA LEU A 97 -4.65 12.07 -6.11
C LEU A 97 -3.61 12.56 -7.11
N PHE A 98 -3.55 11.90 -8.26
CA PHE A 98 -2.65 12.23 -9.36
C PHE A 98 -3.45 12.33 -10.67
N ASP A 99 -2.97 13.12 -11.62
CA ASP A 99 -3.56 13.16 -12.96
C ASP A 99 -3.16 11.93 -13.81
N SER A 100 -3.64 11.86 -15.05
CA SER A 100 -3.36 10.74 -15.96
C SER A 100 -1.88 10.59 -16.34
N THR A 101 -1.06 11.61 -16.09
CA THR A 101 0.40 11.62 -16.29
C THR A 101 1.18 11.25 -15.03
N GLY A 102 0.49 11.08 -13.90
CA GLY A 102 1.09 10.79 -12.59
C GLY A 102 1.55 12.04 -11.86
N LYS A 103 1.19 13.24 -12.37
CA LYS A 103 1.48 14.49 -11.66
C LYS A 103 0.57 14.60 -10.45
N TYR A 104 1.18 14.83 -9.29
CA TYR A 104 0.45 15.08 -8.05
C TYR A 104 -0.55 16.24 -8.20
N LEU A 105 -1.78 16.01 -7.74
CA LEU A 105 -2.85 17.00 -7.74
C LEU A 105 -3.08 17.55 -6.33
N ARG A 106 -3.42 16.68 -5.37
CA ARG A 106 -3.76 17.05 -4.00
C ARG A 106 -3.84 15.83 -3.08
N ASP A 107 -3.76 16.09 -1.79
CA ASP A 107 -4.14 15.18 -0.72
C ASP A 107 -5.51 15.58 -0.16
N ASN A 108 -6.34 14.58 0.07
CA ASN A 108 -7.58 14.70 0.83
C ASN A 108 -7.42 13.90 2.12
N TYR A 109 -7.71 14.48 3.27
CA TYR A 109 -7.55 13.77 4.54
C TYR A 109 -8.84 13.09 4.98
N TYR A 110 -8.79 11.83 5.42
CA TYR A 110 -9.91 11.07 5.94
C TYR A 110 -9.64 10.62 7.38
N GLU A 111 -10.68 10.58 8.19
CA GLU A 111 -10.64 10.00 9.54
C GLU A 111 -11.94 9.23 9.74
N GLU A 112 -11.86 7.96 10.11
CA GLU A 112 -12.99 7.07 10.27
C GLU A 112 -13.88 7.03 9.00
N GLY A 113 -13.25 7.11 7.83
CA GLY A 113 -13.93 7.13 6.52
C GLY A 113 -14.57 8.45 6.14
N ILE A 114 -14.46 9.50 6.98
CA ILE A 114 -15.04 10.82 6.75
C ILE A 114 -13.98 11.75 6.21
N LEU A 115 -14.23 12.37 5.04
CA LEU A 115 -13.37 13.41 4.49
C LEU A 115 -13.31 14.61 5.45
N LYS A 116 -12.13 14.85 6.01
CA LYS A 116 -11.79 16.09 6.72
C LYS A 116 -11.53 17.16 5.67
N VAL A 117 -12.57 17.94 5.40
CA VAL A 117 -12.41 19.21 4.71
C VAL A 117 -11.86 20.17 5.75
N ASP A 118 -10.72 20.80 5.49
CA ASP A 118 -10.27 21.92 6.32
C ASP A 118 -11.46 22.85 6.51
N LYS A 119 -11.95 22.94 7.76
CA LYS A 119 -12.91 23.96 8.11
C LYS A 119 -12.21 25.27 7.83
N ILE A 120 -12.50 25.88 6.68
CA ILE A 120 -12.42 27.31 6.59
C ILE A 120 -13.37 27.79 7.68
N VAL A 121 -12.81 28.28 8.79
CA VAL A 121 -13.50 29.21 9.67
C VAL A 121 -13.77 30.43 8.80
N LEU A 122 -14.87 30.40 8.05
CA LEU A 122 -15.43 31.59 7.45
C LEU A 122 -16.12 32.36 8.58
N ASP A 123 -15.32 33.00 9.43
CA ASP A 123 -15.76 34.21 10.12
C ASP A 123 -15.78 35.37 9.11
N THR A 124 -16.65 35.25 8.13
CA THR A 124 -17.11 36.40 7.35
C THR A 124 -18.61 36.20 7.17
N GLY A 125 -19.39 36.95 7.94
CA GLY A 125 -20.85 36.97 7.89
C GLY A 125 -21.41 37.27 6.49
N VAL A 126 -21.42 36.27 5.62
CA VAL A 126 -22.14 36.27 4.35
C VAL A 126 -23.27 35.27 4.46
N LYS A 127 -24.49 35.81 4.41
CA LYS A 127 -25.75 35.09 4.52
C LYS A 127 -25.87 34.02 3.43
N ASN A 128 -26.31 32.84 3.86
CA ASN A 128 -26.90 31.75 3.12
C ASN A 128 -27.34 32.06 1.67
N GLU A 129 -26.65 31.47 0.69
CA GLU A 129 -27.28 31.02 -0.55
C GLU A 129 -26.89 29.57 -0.87
N LYS A 130 -27.89 28.71 -0.72
CA LYS A 130 -28.02 27.30 -1.15
C LYS A 130 -26.96 26.78 -2.13
N MET A 131 -26.00 25.99 -1.66
CA MET A 131 -25.40 24.93 -2.49
C MET A 131 -26.27 23.68 -2.38
N LYS A 132 -26.94 23.37 -3.48
CA LYS A 132 -27.84 22.23 -3.62
C LYS A 132 -27.06 20.92 -3.55
N SER A 133 -27.63 19.98 -2.82
CA SER A 133 -27.38 18.56 -2.93
C SER A 133 -27.42 18.07 -4.39
N GLY A 134 -26.49 17.19 -4.73
CA GLY A 134 -26.67 16.20 -5.78
C GLY A 134 -25.98 16.51 -7.10
N GLU A 135 -24.87 15.81 -7.35
CA GLU A 135 -24.62 15.17 -8.64
C GLU A 135 -23.73 13.94 -8.43
N VAL A 136 -24.40 12.81 -8.22
CA VAL A 136 -23.83 11.47 -8.43
C VAL A 136 -23.97 11.21 -9.93
N THR A 137 -22.88 11.33 -10.69
CA THR A 137 -22.89 10.91 -12.10
C THR A 137 -22.70 9.40 -12.15
N VAL A 138 -23.82 8.68 -12.10
CA VAL A 138 -23.90 7.27 -12.51
C VAL A 138 -23.70 7.23 -14.02
N LEU A 139 -22.51 6.82 -14.47
CA LEU A 139 -22.30 6.48 -15.88
C LEU A 139 -22.99 5.13 -16.14
N LYS A 140 -24.18 5.20 -16.76
CA LYS A 140 -24.86 4.05 -17.35
C LYS A 140 -24.14 3.65 -18.63
N THR A 141 -23.54 2.46 -18.66
CA THR A 141 -23.17 1.78 -19.91
C THR A 141 -24.43 1.28 -20.59
N GLN A 142 -24.68 1.73 -21.82
CA GLN A 142 -25.70 1.16 -22.70
C GLN A 142 -25.12 0.01 -23.52
N ASP A 143 -25.92 -1.05 -23.60
CA ASP A 143 -25.78 -2.17 -24.51
C ASP A 143 -25.59 -1.73 -25.97
N THR A 144 -24.73 -2.43 -26.69
CA THR A 144 -24.95 -2.67 -28.12
C THR A 144 -24.46 -4.07 -28.46
N GLN A 145 -25.42 -4.95 -28.76
CA GLN A 145 -25.16 -6.28 -29.28
C GLN A 145 -24.79 -6.24 -30.78
N ASN A 146 -23.83 -7.10 -31.12
CA ASN A 146 -23.71 -7.96 -32.30
C ASN A 146 -23.34 -7.37 -33.68
N LYS A 147 -22.17 -7.81 -34.17
CA LYS A 147 -22.09 -8.73 -35.34
C LYS A 147 -20.79 -9.54 -35.37
N LYS A 148 -20.94 -10.86 -35.44
CA LYS A 148 -19.90 -11.88 -35.69
C LYS A 148 -19.25 -11.71 -37.07
N LYS A 149 -17.95 -12.01 -37.14
CA LYS A 149 -17.42 -12.93 -38.16
C LYS A 149 -16.17 -13.65 -37.66
N GLN A 150 -16.21 -14.95 -37.84
CA GLN A 150 -15.24 -15.97 -37.50
C GLN A 150 -14.24 -16.10 -38.64
N ASP A 151 -12.97 -16.34 -38.35
CA ASP A 151 -12.18 -17.32 -39.07
C ASP A 151 -10.96 -17.75 -38.23
N ASN A 152 -10.66 -19.03 -38.38
CA ASN A 152 -9.78 -19.83 -37.56
C ASN A 152 -8.31 -19.48 -37.82
N ASN A 153 -7.48 -19.57 -36.78
CA ASN A 153 -6.08 -19.97 -36.92
C ASN A 153 -5.63 -20.62 -35.61
N ASP A 154 -4.97 -21.76 -35.75
CA ASP A 154 -4.49 -22.64 -34.70
C ASP A 154 -3.62 -21.88 -33.69
N PHE A 155 -4.18 -21.63 -32.51
CA PHE A 155 -3.47 -21.04 -31.38
C PHE A 155 -2.70 -22.16 -30.66
N VAL A 156 -1.41 -22.24 -30.97
CA VAL A 156 -0.45 -22.90 -30.08
C VAL A 156 -0.34 -21.98 -28.86
N PRO A 157 -0.64 -22.45 -27.63
CA PRO A 157 -0.38 -21.68 -26.42
C PRO A 157 1.07 -21.22 -26.43
N PRO A 158 1.38 -19.95 -26.12
CA PRO A 158 2.76 -19.55 -25.97
C PRO A 158 3.41 -20.50 -24.96
N GLU A 159 4.46 -21.18 -25.42
CA GLU A 159 5.34 -21.99 -24.59
C GLU A 159 5.74 -21.12 -23.41
N VAL A 160 5.39 -21.59 -22.20
CA VAL A 160 5.64 -20.88 -20.95
C VAL A 160 7.15 -20.67 -20.87
N GLU A 161 7.61 -19.46 -21.18
CA GLU A 161 9.00 -19.07 -20.98
C GLU A 161 9.29 -19.24 -19.48
N ALA A 162 10.02 -20.33 -19.22
CA ALA A 162 10.64 -20.79 -17.99
C ALA A 162 10.51 -19.86 -16.77
N GLU A 163 9.85 -20.40 -15.73
CA GLU A 163 10.11 -20.17 -14.31
C GLU A 163 10.85 -18.87 -13.97
N LYS A 164 10.12 -17.75 -13.92
CA LYS A 164 10.57 -16.64 -13.09
C LYS A 164 10.66 -17.16 -11.66
N ASN A 165 11.84 -17.09 -11.09
CA ASN A 165 12.16 -17.54 -9.75
C ASN A 165 11.40 -16.67 -8.72
N TYR A 166 10.14 -17.03 -8.44
CA TYR A 166 9.22 -16.27 -7.58
C TYR A 166 9.69 -16.21 -6.11
N GLU A 167 10.63 -17.05 -5.69
CA GLU A 167 11.13 -17.05 -4.30
C GLU A 167 12.02 -15.85 -3.95
N LYS A 168 12.67 -15.21 -4.93
CA LYS A 168 13.59 -14.09 -4.65
C LYS A 168 12.88 -12.73 -4.58
N ASP A 169 11.65 -12.62 -5.07
CA ASP A 169 10.96 -11.34 -5.19
C ASP A 169 10.22 -10.90 -3.92
N THR A 170 10.17 -11.74 -2.89
CA THR A 170 9.53 -11.45 -1.60
C THR A 170 10.49 -10.96 -0.51
N ILE A 171 11.81 -11.05 -0.74
CA ILE A 171 12.81 -10.75 0.30
C ILE A 171 13.13 -9.25 0.35
N PHE A 172 12.92 -8.63 1.51
CA PHE A 172 13.41 -7.30 1.83
C PHE A 172 14.77 -7.37 2.55
N TYR A 173 15.79 -6.73 1.98
CA TYR A 173 17.12 -6.65 2.58
C TYR A 173 17.15 -5.64 3.73
N LYS A 174 17.81 -5.98 4.85
CA LYS A 174 17.98 -5.07 6.01
C LYS A 174 19.22 -4.19 5.92
N SER A 175 20.22 -4.65 5.17
CA SER A 175 21.50 -3.98 4.99
C SER A 175 21.95 -4.21 3.55
N VAL A 176 22.25 -3.12 2.86
CA VAL A 176 22.64 -3.09 1.46
C VAL A 176 23.78 -2.09 1.28
N GLU A 177 24.46 -2.13 0.14
CA GLU A 177 25.61 -1.25 -0.14
C GLU A 177 25.18 0.22 -0.21
N VAL A 178 24.01 0.48 -0.80
CA VAL A 178 23.39 1.82 -0.84
C VAL A 178 21.98 1.71 -0.29
N MET A 179 21.72 2.34 0.86
CA MET A 179 20.39 2.38 1.46
C MET A 179 19.46 3.31 0.67
N PRO A 180 18.14 3.05 0.66
CA PRO A 180 17.17 4.00 0.15
C PRO A 180 17.27 5.36 0.82
N GLU A 181 17.05 6.43 0.06
CA GLU A 181 17.09 7.81 0.56
C GLU A 181 15.83 8.55 0.08
N PRO A 182 15.10 9.27 0.94
CA PRO A 182 13.91 10.01 0.52
C PRO A 182 14.24 11.09 -0.51
N TYR A 183 13.38 11.25 -1.52
CA TYR A 183 13.56 12.34 -2.48
C TYR A 183 13.38 13.70 -1.79
N GLY A 184 14.41 14.55 -1.87
CA GLY A 184 14.45 15.81 -1.13
C GLY A 184 14.95 15.66 0.31
N GLY A 185 15.47 14.49 0.69
CA GLY A 185 16.00 14.23 2.02
C GLY A 185 14.91 14.19 3.09
N MET A 186 15.33 14.11 4.36
CA MET A 186 14.40 14.08 5.49
C MET A 186 13.57 15.37 5.62
N GLU A 187 14.09 16.51 5.15
CA GLU A 187 13.36 17.78 5.15
C GLU A 187 12.04 17.68 4.37
N ALA A 188 12.03 16.96 3.24
CA ALA A 188 10.81 16.75 2.46
C ALA A 188 9.78 15.87 3.18
N ILE A 189 10.21 15.00 4.09
CA ILE A 189 9.31 14.24 4.98
C ILE A 189 8.77 15.17 6.06
N TYR A 190 9.64 15.92 6.76
CA TYR A 190 9.22 16.84 7.83
C TYR A 190 8.23 17.91 7.34
N LYS A 191 8.38 18.42 6.12
CA LYS A 191 7.41 19.35 5.51
C LYS A 191 6.01 18.78 5.31
N LYS A 192 5.88 17.45 5.21
CA LYS A 192 4.59 16.76 5.08
C LYS A 192 3.98 16.40 6.44
N ILE A 193 4.79 16.36 7.49
CA ILE A 193 4.32 16.04 8.83
C ILE A 193 3.61 17.27 9.40
N GLY A 194 2.29 17.17 9.53
CA GLY A 194 1.55 18.05 10.42
C GLY A 194 1.75 17.59 11.85
N TYR A 195 2.34 18.43 12.70
CA TYR A 195 2.46 18.15 14.13
C TYR A 195 1.04 18.11 14.73
N PRO A 196 0.59 16.99 15.30
CA PRO A 196 -0.77 16.86 15.83
C PRO A 196 -1.08 17.90 16.92
N GLU A 197 -2.27 18.49 16.88
CA GLU A 197 -2.67 19.51 17.87
C GLU A 197 -2.71 18.93 19.29
N ASP A 198 -3.24 17.72 19.48
CA ASP A 198 -3.24 17.04 20.78
C ASP A 198 -1.82 16.87 21.35
N ALA A 199 -0.83 16.63 20.49
CA ALA A 199 0.56 16.51 20.91
C ALA A 199 1.16 17.88 21.27
N LYS A 200 0.80 18.96 20.56
CA LYS A 200 1.20 20.33 20.92
C LYS A 200 0.59 20.77 22.24
N ASP A 201 -0.71 20.56 22.42
CA ASP A 201 -1.47 20.99 23.60
C ASP A 201 -1.01 20.28 24.89
N ASN A 202 -0.34 19.13 24.73
CA ASN A 202 0.18 18.33 25.84
C ASN A 202 1.73 18.32 25.90
N ASP A 203 2.40 19.22 25.19
CA ASP A 203 3.88 19.34 25.16
C ASP A 203 4.61 18.01 24.84
N ILE A 204 4.03 17.20 23.97
CA ILE A 204 4.52 15.86 23.64
C ILE A 204 5.60 15.96 22.58
N GLU A 205 6.84 15.69 22.97
CA GLU A 205 8.01 15.56 22.09
C GLU A 205 8.57 14.14 22.13
N GLY A 206 9.32 13.75 21.08
CA GLY A 206 10.03 12.48 21.08
C GLY A 206 10.31 11.96 19.68
N VAL A 207 10.65 10.67 19.59
CA VAL A 207 10.99 10.02 18.33
C VAL A 207 10.04 8.86 18.08
N VAL A 208 9.33 8.91 16.96
CA VAL A 208 8.57 7.77 16.43
C VAL A 208 9.49 6.99 15.50
N ARG A 209 9.60 5.68 15.68
CA ARG A 209 10.36 4.79 14.78
C ARG A 209 9.42 4.06 13.85
N ILE A 210 9.65 4.23 12.56
CA ILE A 210 8.86 3.61 11.50
C ILE A 210 9.70 2.54 10.78
N LEU A 211 9.23 1.30 10.74
CA LEU A 211 9.76 0.25 9.88
C LEU A 211 9.10 0.36 8.49
N ALA A 212 9.87 0.78 7.49
CA ALA A 212 9.41 0.95 6.12
C ALA A 212 9.87 -0.22 5.21
N PHE A 213 8.99 -0.64 4.31
CA PHE A 213 9.23 -1.67 3.30
C PHE A 213 9.23 -1.02 1.92
N ILE A 214 10.41 -0.83 1.33
CA ILE A 214 10.63 -0.08 0.10
C ILE A 214 10.92 -1.05 -1.04
N ASP A 215 10.26 -0.90 -2.18
CA ASP A 215 10.47 -1.75 -3.34
C ASP A 215 11.71 -1.36 -4.17
N ARG A 216 11.92 -2.05 -5.30
CA ARG A 216 13.05 -1.80 -6.20
C ARG A 216 12.98 -0.43 -6.87
N ASP A 217 11.82 0.18 -6.98
CA ASP A 217 11.64 1.47 -7.63
C ASP A 217 11.58 2.62 -6.62
N GLY A 218 11.71 2.31 -5.33
CA GLY A 218 11.73 3.27 -4.25
C GLY A 218 10.32 3.67 -3.78
N GLU A 219 9.32 2.85 -4.09
CA GLU A 219 7.97 3.01 -3.54
C GLU A 219 7.88 2.35 -2.16
N VAL A 220 7.27 3.03 -1.19
CA VAL A 220 7.03 2.45 0.14
C VAL A 220 5.79 1.56 0.08
N LEU A 221 5.98 0.25 0.05
CA LEU A 221 4.91 -0.75 -0.01
C LEU A 221 4.11 -0.82 1.29
N ASP A 222 4.79 -0.68 2.43
CA ASP A 222 4.20 -0.74 3.77
C ASP A 222 5.07 0.06 4.76
N ALA A 223 4.46 0.58 5.82
CA ALA A 223 5.12 1.32 6.88
C ALA A 223 4.45 1.02 8.22
N LYS A 224 5.23 0.58 9.21
CA LYS A 224 4.74 0.15 10.53
C LYS A 224 5.38 0.95 11.64
N VAL A 225 4.58 1.40 12.60
CA VAL A 225 5.10 2.00 13.84
C VAL A 225 5.68 0.87 14.70
N VAL A 226 6.97 0.95 15.04
CA VAL A 226 7.64 -0.04 15.92
C VAL A 226 7.93 0.54 17.31
N GLU A 227 8.11 1.85 17.41
CA GLU A 227 8.17 2.59 18.66
C GLU A 227 7.42 3.92 18.45
N GLY A 228 6.45 4.19 19.32
CA GLY A 228 5.55 5.34 19.19
C GLY A 228 5.54 6.21 20.45
N ILE A 229 5.11 7.46 20.27
CA ILE A 229 4.91 8.44 21.34
C ILE A 229 3.43 8.77 21.55
N GLY A 230 2.54 8.27 20.70
CA GLY A 230 1.09 8.50 20.78
C GLY A 230 0.66 9.91 20.36
N TYR A 231 -0.50 10.35 20.83
CA TYR A 231 -1.06 11.70 20.58
C TYR A 231 -1.19 12.07 19.08
N GLY A 232 -1.36 11.05 18.22
CA GLY A 232 -1.44 11.21 16.77
C GLY A 232 -0.09 11.31 16.04
N CYS A 233 1.04 11.40 16.76
CA CYS A 233 2.37 11.52 16.16
C CYS A 233 2.75 10.23 15.41
N ASP A 234 2.32 9.08 15.94
CA ASP A 234 2.59 7.77 15.38
C ASP A 234 2.04 7.65 13.94
N GLU A 235 0.76 7.98 13.76
CA GLU A 235 0.11 7.96 12.44
C GLU A 235 0.64 9.07 11.52
N ALA A 236 0.90 10.27 12.06
CA ALA A 236 1.48 11.36 11.28
C ALA A 236 2.84 10.98 10.68
N ALA A 237 3.72 10.36 11.48
CA ALA A 237 5.01 9.86 11.02
C ALA A 237 4.84 8.71 10.02
N ARG A 238 3.97 7.74 10.32
CA ARG A 238 3.72 6.59 9.46
C ARG A 238 3.23 7.02 8.08
N PHE A 239 2.24 7.92 8.01
CA PHE A 239 1.74 8.44 6.74
C PHE A 239 2.78 9.28 5.99
N ALA A 240 3.56 10.10 6.69
CA ALA A 240 4.60 10.89 6.04
C ALA A 240 5.65 10.02 5.35
N ILE A 241 5.96 8.85 5.89
CA ILE A 241 6.83 7.85 5.26
C ILE A 241 6.11 7.10 4.16
N LEU A 242 4.93 6.55 4.44
CA LEU A 242 4.17 5.70 3.51
C LEU A 242 3.85 6.42 2.18
N TYR A 243 3.61 7.73 2.23
CA TYR A 243 3.28 8.57 1.09
C TYR A 243 4.52 9.30 0.51
N HIS A 244 5.72 8.87 0.89
CA HIS A 244 6.96 9.41 0.35
C HIS A 244 7.57 8.49 -0.72
N ARG A 245 8.37 9.08 -1.61
CA ARG A 245 9.14 8.35 -2.62
C ARG A 245 10.61 8.33 -2.21
N PHE A 246 11.28 7.21 -2.44
CA PHE A 246 12.68 7.03 -2.13
C PHE A 246 13.49 6.77 -3.39
N LYS A 247 14.79 7.09 -3.35
CA LYS A 247 15.78 6.49 -4.23
C LYS A 247 15.90 5.01 -3.84
N PRO A 248 16.05 4.08 -4.79
CA PRO A 248 16.08 2.66 -4.48
C PRO A 248 17.38 2.25 -3.79
N GLY A 249 17.31 1.18 -3.00
CA GLY A 249 18.50 0.55 -2.42
C GLY A 249 19.26 -0.28 -3.45
N LEU A 250 20.58 -0.39 -3.33
CA LEU A 250 21.45 -1.08 -4.28
C LEU A 250 22.34 -2.15 -3.62
N ILE A 251 22.48 -3.29 -4.30
CA ILE A 251 23.52 -4.30 -4.04
C ILE A 251 24.22 -4.56 -5.37
N LYS A 252 25.54 -4.35 -5.44
CA LYS A 252 26.33 -4.50 -6.67
C LYS A 252 25.73 -3.73 -7.85
N GLY A 253 25.19 -2.54 -7.57
CA GLY A 253 24.51 -1.68 -8.54
C GLY A 253 23.10 -2.13 -8.98
N GLN A 254 22.60 -3.27 -8.50
CA GLN A 254 21.23 -3.74 -8.79
C GLN A 254 20.26 -3.20 -7.76
N LYS A 255 19.12 -2.67 -8.24
CA LYS A 255 18.01 -2.22 -7.38
C LYS A 255 17.39 -3.40 -6.64
N VAL A 256 17.21 -3.26 -5.32
CA VAL A 256 16.65 -4.29 -4.45
C VAL A 256 15.58 -3.73 -3.53
N LYS A 257 14.67 -4.60 -3.08
CA LYS A 257 13.69 -4.26 -2.04
C LYS A 257 14.39 -4.15 -0.69
N VAL A 258 14.13 -3.11 0.08
CA VAL A 258 14.82 -2.85 1.35
C VAL A 258 13.79 -2.65 2.45
N GLN A 259 14.04 -3.23 3.62
CA GLN A 259 13.35 -2.86 4.85
C GLN A 259 14.32 -2.02 5.70
N MET A 260 13.86 -0.87 6.20
CA MET A 260 14.68 0.01 7.03
C MET A 260 13.87 0.70 8.09
N GLU A 261 14.51 0.99 9.22
CA GLU A 261 13.94 1.79 10.30
C GLU A 261 14.26 3.27 10.08
N ILE A 262 13.23 4.12 10.15
CA ILE A 262 13.33 5.56 9.95
C ILE A 262 12.84 6.25 11.22
N PRO A 263 13.72 6.94 11.97
CA PRO A 263 13.32 7.75 13.11
C PRO A 263 12.76 9.10 12.66
N ILE A 264 11.60 9.47 13.19
CA ILE A 264 10.93 10.75 12.96
C ILE A 264 10.85 11.49 14.29
N GLU A 265 11.58 12.60 14.38
CA GLU A 265 11.62 13.43 15.58
C GLU A 265 10.48 14.46 15.55
N PHE A 266 9.68 14.49 16.62
CA PHE A 266 8.73 15.53 16.93
C PHE A 266 9.33 16.40 18.03
N LYS A 267 9.56 17.66 17.68
CA LYS A 267 10.12 18.67 18.58
C LYS A 267 9.37 19.98 18.39
N LEU A 268 8.96 20.58 19.49
CA LEU A 268 8.30 21.87 19.50
C LEU A 268 9.34 22.97 19.28
N ASP A 269 9.00 23.92 18.41
CA ASP A 269 9.77 25.15 18.31
C ASP A 269 9.52 25.94 19.59
N ASN A 270 10.47 25.90 20.53
CA ASN A 270 10.45 26.79 21.68
C ASN A 270 10.46 28.24 21.17
N LYS A 271 9.30 28.90 21.24
CA LYS A 271 9.23 30.35 21.13
C LYS A 271 9.70 30.91 22.46
N ASP A 272 11.00 31.22 22.54
CA ASP A 272 11.54 32.14 23.53
C ASP A 272 10.90 33.54 23.40
#